data_AF-A0A376MJ01-F1
#
_entry.id   AF-A0A376MJ01-F1
#
_cell.length_a   1.000
_cell.length_b   1.000
_cell.length_c   1.000
_cell.angle_alpha   90.00
_cell.angle_beta   90.00
_cell.angle_gamma   90.00
#
_symmetry.space_group_name_H-M   'P 1'
#
loop_
_entity.id
_entity.type
_entity.pdbx_description
1 polymer ?
#
loop_
_entity_poly.entity_id
_entity_poly.type
_entity_poly.pdbx_seq_one_letter_code
_entity_poly.pdbx_strand_id
1 'polypeptide(L)'
;MASNFDRLTVWQDGKKVDFTLEAYSIPGALVQKLTAKDVQVEMTLRFATPRTSLLETKITSNKPLDLVWDGELLEKLEAKEGKPLSDKTIAGEYPDYQRKISATRDGLKVTFGKVRATWDLLTSGESEYQVLDILHALKDVDPCYV
;
A
#
# COMPACT_ATOMS: atom_id res chain seq x y z
N MET A 1 -1.61 -9.46 1.15
CA MET A 1 -2.20 -8.23 1.71
C MET A 1 -2.80 -7.38 0.61
N ALA A 2 -2.01 -6.81 -0.29
CA ALA A 2 -2.45 -5.90 -1.35
C ALA A 2 -1.54 -6.00 -2.58
N SER A 3 -2.02 -5.59 -3.75
CA SER A 3 -1.20 -5.45 -4.98
C SER A 3 -0.58 -4.06 -5.08
N ASN A 4 -1.41 -3.01 -4.92
CA ASN A 4 -1.00 -1.65 -4.63
C ASN A 4 -1.46 -1.29 -3.23
N PHE A 5 -0.58 -0.69 -2.42
CA PHE A 5 -0.93 -0.17 -1.11
C PHE A 5 -0.12 1.09 -0.86
N ASP A 6 -0.81 2.22 -0.66
CA ASP A 6 -0.21 3.55 -0.54
C ASP A 6 0.59 3.98 -1.79
N ARG A 7 0.06 3.66 -2.98
CA ARG A 7 0.66 4.05 -4.26
C ARG A 7 0.38 5.53 -4.52
N LEU A 8 1.43 6.32 -4.72
CA LEU A 8 1.32 7.73 -5.08
C LEU A 8 0.98 7.93 -6.57
N THR A 9 -0.01 8.77 -6.83
CA THR A 9 -0.21 9.46 -8.11
C THR A 9 -0.20 10.97 -7.91
N VAL A 10 0.39 11.68 -8.88
CA VAL A 10 0.54 13.14 -8.82
C VAL A 10 -0.33 13.78 -9.89
N TRP A 11 -1.03 14.84 -9.53
CA TRP A 11 -1.85 15.63 -10.42
C TRP A 11 -1.39 17.09 -10.38
N GLN A 12 -1.47 17.76 -11.53
CA GLN A 12 -1.17 19.18 -11.69
C GLN A 12 -2.27 19.78 -12.58
N ASP A 13 -2.90 20.86 -12.10
CA ASP A 13 -3.99 21.55 -12.81
C ASP A 13 -5.12 20.58 -13.24
N GLY A 14 -5.46 19.62 -12.35
CA GLY A 14 -6.49 18.60 -12.61
C GLY A 14 -6.09 17.51 -13.61
N LYS A 15 -4.82 17.45 -14.05
CA LYS A 15 -4.31 16.43 -14.98
C LYS A 15 -3.29 15.54 -14.29
N LYS A 16 -3.41 14.23 -14.47
CA LYS A 16 -2.44 13.26 -13.99
C LYS A 16 -1.09 13.51 -14.67
N VAL A 17 -0.04 13.61 -13.87
CA VAL A 17 1.33 13.72 -14.36
C VAL A 17 1.78 12.35 -14.86
N ASP A 18 2.30 12.31 -16.10
CA ASP A 18 2.86 11.10 -16.69
C ASP A 18 4.36 11.03 -16.39
N PHE A 19 4.80 9.90 -15.85
CA PHE A 19 6.16 9.71 -15.34
C PHE A 19 6.85 8.56 -16.07
N THR A 20 8.15 8.73 -16.33
CA THR A 20 9.02 7.58 -16.57
C THR A 20 9.47 6.97 -15.24
N LEU A 21 9.51 5.64 -15.19
CA LEU A 21 9.84 4.87 -13.98
C LEU A 21 11.25 4.28 -14.08
N GLU A 22 12.06 4.54 -13.07
CA GLU A 22 13.25 3.77 -12.76
C GLU A 22 13.09 3.16 -11.36
N ALA A 23 13.23 1.85 -11.22
CA ALA A 23 13.13 1.16 -9.94
C ALA A 23 14.23 0.11 -9.80
N TYR A 24 14.90 0.10 -8.65
CA TYR A 24 16.01 -0.81 -8.39
C TYR A 24 16.13 -1.11 -6.89
N SER A 25 16.86 -2.18 -6.59
CA SER A 25 17.21 -2.55 -5.22
C SER A 25 18.70 -2.35 -4.98
N ILE A 26 19.04 -1.98 -3.75
CA ILE A 26 20.40 -1.97 -3.23
C ILE A 26 20.41 -2.68 -1.88
N PRO A 27 21.58 -3.12 -1.37
CA PRO A 27 21.65 -3.68 -0.03
C PRO A 27 20.99 -2.77 1.02
N GLY A 28 19.90 -3.26 1.63
CA GLY A 28 19.15 -2.56 2.66
C GLY A 28 18.20 -1.45 2.19
N ALA A 29 17.90 -1.33 0.89
CA ALA A 29 16.91 -0.36 0.40
C ALA A 29 16.21 -0.78 -0.91
N LEU A 30 14.99 -0.29 -1.08
CA LEU A 30 14.35 -0.18 -2.39
C LEU A 30 14.31 1.29 -2.79
N VAL A 31 14.65 1.58 -4.04
CA VAL A 31 14.66 2.94 -4.58
C VAL A 31 13.82 2.99 -5.85
N GLN A 32 12.97 4.00 -5.94
CA GLN A 32 12.14 4.29 -7.10
C GLN A 32 12.23 5.77 -7.45
N LYS A 33 12.43 6.07 -8.73
CA LYS A 33 12.47 7.43 -9.27
C LYS A 33 11.41 7.57 -10.35
N LEU A 34 10.56 8.57 -10.20
CA LEU A 34 9.54 8.98 -11.15
C LEU A 34 9.96 10.32 -11.75
N THR A 35 10.20 10.35 -13.05
CA THR A 35 10.68 11.56 -13.74
C THR A 35 9.68 12.05 -14.75
N ALA A 36 9.25 13.31 -14.58
CA ALA A 36 8.51 14.08 -15.58
C ALA A 36 9.25 15.41 -15.81
N LYS A 37 8.77 16.18 -16.79
CA LYS A 37 9.41 17.44 -17.19
C LYS A 37 9.56 18.43 -16.01
N ASP A 38 8.48 18.67 -15.29
CA ASP A 38 8.38 19.71 -14.25
C ASP A 38 8.15 19.13 -12.83
N VAL A 39 8.17 17.80 -12.70
CA VAL A 39 7.97 17.08 -11.44
C VAL A 39 8.92 15.89 -11.38
N GLN A 40 9.60 15.73 -10.25
CA GLN A 40 10.38 14.54 -9.94
C GLN A 40 9.98 13.99 -8.57
N VAL A 41 9.84 12.67 -8.46
CA VAL A 41 9.61 11.98 -7.19
C VAL A 41 10.69 10.93 -7.00
N GLU A 42 11.39 11.01 -5.87
CA GLU A 42 12.32 9.97 -5.43
C GLU A 42 11.79 9.33 -4.16
N MET A 43 11.64 8.01 -4.20
CA MET A 43 11.13 7.19 -3.11
C MET A 43 12.21 6.23 -2.65
N THR A 44 12.53 6.25 -1.36
CA THR A 44 13.49 5.32 -0.74
C THR A 44 12.84 4.62 0.44
N LEU A 45 12.74 3.30 0.37
CA LEU A 45 12.20 2.46 1.44
C LEU A 45 13.33 1.73 2.17
N ARG A 46 13.38 1.86 3.50
CA ARG A 46 14.32 1.14 4.37
C ARG A 46 13.62 0.65 5.64
N PHE A 47 14.17 -0.38 6.28
CA PHE A 47 13.73 -0.76 7.62
C PHE A 47 14.28 0.23 8.65
N ALA A 48 13.41 0.76 9.51
CA ALA A 48 13.77 1.62 10.64
C ALA A 48 13.84 0.82 11.96
N THR A 49 12.97 -0.19 12.11
CA THR A 49 12.93 -1.11 13.26
C THR A 49 12.63 -2.53 12.78
N PRO A 50 12.69 -3.56 13.65
CA PRO A 50 12.29 -4.92 13.31
C PRO A 50 10.81 -5.09 12.90
N ARG A 51 9.97 -4.05 13.05
CA ARG A 51 8.53 -4.06 12.76
C ARG A 51 8.07 -2.84 11.96
N THR A 52 8.98 -1.98 11.53
CA THR A 52 8.63 -0.71 10.87
C THR A 52 9.62 -0.42 9.75
N SER A 53 9.07 -0.18 8.55
CA SER A 53 9.79 0.43 7.44
C SER A 53 9.46 1.92 7.36
N LEU A 54 10.45 2.71 6.95
CA LEU A 54 10.32 4.13 6.65
C LEU A 54 10.42 4.34 5.14
N LEU A 55 9.41 4.98 4.56
CA LEU A 55 9.39 5.45 3.18
C LEU A 55 9.67 6.95 3.18
N GLU A 56 10.81 7.34 2.61
CA GLU A 56 11.03 8.75 2.25
C GLU A 56 10.47 8.99 0.85
N THR A 57 9.59 9.99 0.71
CA THR A 57 9.02 10.43 -0.57
C THR A 57 9.40 11.88 -0.81
N LYS A 58 10.45 12.11 -1.59
CA LYS A 58 10.95 13.44 -1.93
C LYS A 58 10.36 13.90 -3.26
N ILE A 59 9.58 14.98 -3.21
CA ILE A 59 8.92 15.56 -4.38
C ILE A 59 9.58 16.89 -4.72
N THR A 60 9.99 17.05 -5.97
CA THR A 60 10.55 18.31 -6.51
C THR A 60 9.61 18.83 -7.58
N SER A 61 9.10 20.04 -7.40
CA SER A 61 8.31 20.76 -8.41
C SER A 61 8.40 22.27 -8.21
N ASN A 62 8.17 23.01 -9.29
CA ASN A 62 8.10 24.47 -9.29
C ASN A 62 6.65 25.00 -9.22
N LYS A 63 5.65 24.11 -9.13
CA LYS A 63 4.23 24.43 -9.08
C LYS A 63 3.53 23.60 -8.01
N PRO A 64 2.36 24.04 -7.51
CA PRO A 64 1.51 23.22 -6.66
C PRO A 64 1.12 21.90 -7.35
N LEU A 65 0.88 20.87 -6.54
CA LEU A 65 0.50 19.53 -6.97
C LEU A 65 -0.59 18.98 -6.05
N ASP A 66 -1.49 18.18 -6.61
CA ASP A 66 -2.40 17.35 -5.83
C ASP A 66 -1.82 15.92 -5.75
N LEU A 67 -1.68 15.41 -4.53
CA LEU A 67 -1.10 14.11 -4.25
C LEU A 67 -2.21 13.14 -3.83
N VAL A 68 -2.32 12.01 -4.53
CA VAL A 68 -3.36 11.01 -4.27
C VAL A 68 -2.69 9.67 -4.02
N TRP A 69 -3.00 9.07 -2.87
CA TRP A 69 -2.53 7.74 -2.49
C TRP A 69 -3.66 6.74 -2.58
N ASP A 70 -3.44 5.65 -3.30
CA ASP A 70 -4.43 4.59 -3.49
C ASP A 70 -3.90 3.21 -3.07
N GLY A 71 -4.81 2.31 -2.74
CA GLY A 71 -4.48 0.94 -2.38
C GLY A 71 -5.71 0.05 -2.31
N GLU A 72 -5.51 -1.25 -2.52
CA GLU A 72 -6.58 -2.23 -2.55
C GLU A 72 -6.11 -3.56 -1.96
N LEU A 73 -6.92 -4.17 -1.08
CA LEU A 73 -6.62 -5.49 -0.54
C LEU A 73 -6.81 -6.56 -1.62
N LEU A 74 -6.01 -7.62 -1.58
CA LEU A 74 -6.16 -8.74 -2.51
C LEU A 74 -7.48 -9.49 -2.26
N GLU A 75 -8.18 -9.88 -3.31
CA GLU A 75 -9.42 -10.67 -3.16
C GLU A 75 -9.23 -12.17 -3.40
N LYS A 76 -8.43 -12.54 -4.41
CA LYS A 76 -8.21 -13.93 -4.82
C LYS A 76 -7.24 -14.66 -3.89
N LEU A 77 -7.51 -15.93 -3.62
CA LEU A 77 -6.76 -16.73 -2.65
C LEU A 77 -5.38 -17.17 -3.16
N GLU A 78 -5.34 -17.85 -4.30
CA GLU A 78 -4.14 -18.59 -4.70
C GLU A 78 -3.97 -18.68 -6.22
N ALA A 79 -2.70 -18.66 -6.64
CA ALA A 79 -2.30 -18.85 -8.02
C ALA A 79 -0.97 -19.61 -8.08
N LYS A 80 -0.78 -20.39 -9.15
CA LYS A 80 0.48 -21.04 -9.49
C LYS A 80 0.92 -20.57 -10.86
N GLU A 81 2.13 -20.02 -10.94
CA GLU A 81 2.70 -19.46 -12.19
C GLU A 81 1.78 -18.44 -12.87
N GLY A 82 1.14 -17.58 -12.06
CA GLY A 82 0.22 -16.55 -12.55
C GLY A 82 -1.17 -17.06 -12.96
N LYS A 83 -1.44 -18.37 -12.86
CA LYS A 83 -2.76 -18.96 -13.14
C LYS A 83 -3.51 -19.24 -11.84
N PRO A 84 -4.77 -18.79 -11.70
CA PRO A 84 -5.59 -19.13 -10.53
C PRO A 84 -5.70 -20.65 -10.39
N LEU A 85 -5.52 -21.16 -9.18
CA LEU A 85 -5.75 -22.59 -8.90
C LEU A 85 -7.24 -22.89 -8.70
N SER A 86 -7.99 -21.88 -8.26
CA SER A 86 -9.43 -21.94 -8.04
C SER A 86 -10.02 -20.52 -8.07
N ASP A 87 -11.35 -20.43 -8.02
CA ASP A 87 -12.09 -19.17 -7.87
C ASP A 87 -12.29 -18.77 -6.40
N LYS A 88 -11.57 -19.42 -5.47
CA LYS A 88 -11.66 -19.11 -4.05
C LYS A 88 -11.19 -17.69 -3.75
N THR A 89 -11.89 -17.03 -2.83
CA THR A 89 -11.52 -15.72 -2.29
C THR A 89 -10.90 -15.86 -0.91
N ILE A 90 -10.09 -14.88 -0.52
CA ILE A 90 -9.47 -14.84 0.82
C ILE A 90 -10.56 -14.78 1.90
N ALA A 91 -11.59 -13.96 1.71
CA ALA A 91 -12.70 -13.83 2.66
C ALA A 91 -13.55 -15.11 2.74
N GLY A 92 -13.70 -15.83 1.63
CA GLY A 92 -14.43 -17.11 1.59
C GLY A 92 -13.67 -18.24 2.28
N GLU A 93 -12.36 -18.35 2.07
CA GLU A 93 -11.53 -19.39 2.69
C GLU A 93 -11.24 -19.12 4.17
N TYR A 94 -11.08 -17.85 4.54
CA TYR A 94 -10.82 -17.42 5.92
C TYR A 94 -11.86 -16.40 6.40
N PRO A 95 -13.09 -16.83 6.73
CA PRO A 95 -14.15 -15.94 7.18
C PRO A 95 -13.78 -15.12 8.43
N ASP A 96 -12.99 -15.71 9.33
CA ASP A 96 -12.54 -15.08 10.58
C ASP A 96 -11.38 -14.08 10.36
N TYR A 97 -10.83 -13.97 9.14
CA TYR A 97 -9.74 -13.04 8.86
C TYR A 97 -10.21 -11.59 8.91
N GLN A 98 -11.47 -11.33 8.55
CA GLN A 98 -12.19 -10.06 8.75
C GLN A 98 -11.32 -8.82 8.56
N ARG A 99 -10.62 -8.77 7.42
CA ARG A 99 -9.70 -7.69 7.09
C ARG A 99 -10.48 -6.39 7.01
N LYS A 100 -10.01 -5.33 7.64
CA LYS A 100 -10.70 -4.05 7.62
C LYS A 100 -9.73 -2.89 7.53
N ILE A 101 -9.92 -2.02 6.54
CA ILE A 101 -9.23 -0.74 6.43
C ILE A 101 -9.96 0.29 7.29
N SER A 102 -9.23 1.13 8.01
CA SER A 102 -9.80 2.25 8.75
C SER A 102 -8.83 3.43 8.72
N ALA A 103 -9.34 4.62 8.40
CA ALA A 103 -8.58 5.85 8.54
C ALA A 103 -8.20 6.07 10.01
N THR A 104 -7.02 6.62 10.24
CA THR A 104 -6.57 7.08 11.55
C THR A 104 -6.31 8.59 11.48
N ARG A 105 -5.94 9.21 12.61
CA ARG A 105 -5.64 10.64 12.65
C ARG A 105 -4.54 11.04 11.64
N ASP A 106 -3.54 10.19 11.52
CA ASP A 106 -2.27 10.49 10.83
C ASP A 106 -1.99 9.45 9.73
N GLY A 107 -3.03 8.84 9.13
CA GLY A 107 -2.87 7.83 8.09
C GLY A 107 -4.00 6.82 8.07
N LEU A 108 -3.66 5.53 8.04
CA LEU A 108 -4.63 4.43 8.05
C LEU A 108 -4.08 3.18 8.72
N LYS A 109 -4.97 2.23 9.01
CA LYS A 109 -4.60 0.90 9.44
C LYS A 109 -5.46 -0.18 8.81
N VAL A 110 -4.91 -1.37 8.72
CA VAL A 110 -5.62 -2.60 8.40
C VAL A 110 -5.59 -3.51 9.61
N THR A 111 -6.76 -3.89 10.13
CA THR A 111 -6.88 -4.85 11.23
C THR A 111 -7.18 -6.24 10.69
N PHE A 112 -6.73 -7.26 11.42
CA PHE A 112 -6.93 -8.66 11.05
C PHE A 112 -7.52 -9.45 12.22
N GLY A 113 -8.63 -10.14 11.96
CA GLY A 113 -9.24 -11.09 12.89
C GLY A 113 -8.37 -12.31 13.17
N LYS A 114 -8.78 -13.15 14.11
CA LYS A 114 -8.00 -14.31 14.58
C LYS A 114 -8.22 -15.51 13.66
N VAL A 115 -7.16 -15.95 12.98
CA VAL A 115 -7.17 -17.13 12.12
C VAL A 115 -6.14 -18.13 12.65
N ARG A 116 -6.53 -19.40 12.76
CA ARG A 116 -5.67 -20.50 13.21
C ARG A 116 -5.66 -21.63 12.18
N ALA A 117 -5.47 -21.28 10.92
CA ALA A 117 -5.26 -22.25 9.84
C ALA A 117 -3.81 -22.74 9.92
N THR A 118 -3.60 -23.86 10.61
CA THR A 118 -2.29 -24.39 11.05
C THR A 118 -1.20 -24.38 9.98
N TRP A 119 -1.59 -24.61 8.71
CA TRP A 119 -0.66 -24.76 7.60
C TRP A 119 -0.60 -23.56 6.66
N ASP A 120 -1.50 -22.58 6.83
CA ASP A 120 -1.76 -21.56 5.82
C ASP A 120 -1.67 -20.13 6.38
N LEU A 121 -2.41 -19.83 7.45
CA LEU A 121 -2.53 -18.49 8.01
C LEU A 121 -2.75 -18.49 9.52
N LEU A 122 -1.84 -17.83 10.24
CA LEU A 122 -1.89 -17.68 11.69
C LEU A 122 -1.85 -16.20 12.07
N THR A 123 -2.96 -15.71 12.62
CA THR A 123 -3.08 -14.36 13.17
C THR A 123 -3.61 -14.42 14.60
N SER A 124 -3.25 -13.43 15.42
CA SER A 124 -3.66 -13.39 16.83
C SER A 124 -5.08 -12.89 17.04
N GLY A 125 -5.61 -12.09 16.11
CA GLY A 125 -6.82 -11.27 16.28
C GLY A 125 -6.53 -9.82 16.72
N GLU A 126 -5.28 -9.51 17.01
CA GLU A 126 -4.82 -8.17 17.42
C GLU A 126 -3.75 -7.61 16.47
N SER A 127 -3.43 -8.35 15.41
CA SER A 127 -2.44 -7.94 14.42
C SER A 127 -2.97 -6.81 13.55
N GLU A 128 -2.13 -5.82 13.29
CA GLU A 128 -2.43 -4.67 12.44
C GLU A 128 -1.31 -4.39 11.45
N TYR A 129 -1.66 -3.80 10.30
CA TYR A 129 -0.74 -3.10 9.43
C TYR A 129 -1.06 -1.60 9.49
N GLN A 130 -0.09 -0.77 9.85
CA GLN A 130 -0.29 0.65 10.06
C GLN A 130 0.52 1.46 9.05
N VAL A 131 -0.11 2.50 8.49
CA VAL A 131 0.54 3.53 7.68
C VAL A 131 0.41 4.83 8.46
N LEU A 132 1.55 5.45 8.76
CA LEU A 132 1.65 6.73 9.44
C LEU A 132 2.32 7.72 8.49
N ASP A 133 1.60 8.78 8.16
CA ASP A 133 2.04 9.84 7.27
C ASP A 133 2.47 11.06 8.08
N ILE A 134 3.59 11.68 7.70
CA ILE A 134 4.10 12.89 8.35
C ILE A 134 3.30 14.14 7.93
N LEU A 135 2.67 14.09 6.74
CA LEU A 135 1.76 15.11 6.25
C LEU A 135 0.31 14.66 6.49
N HIS A 136 -0.55 15.56 6.98
CA HIS A 136 -1.98 15.29 7.05
C HIS A 136 -2.55 15.14 5.63
N ALA A 137 -2.75 13.90 5.21
CA ALA A 137 -3.50 13.56 4.00
C ALA A 137 -4.93 13.16 4.40
N LEU A 138 -5.93 13.65 3.67
CA LEU A 138 -7.29 13.11 3.80
C LEU A 138 -7.27 11.68 3.23
N LYS A 139 -7.66 10.70 4.05
CA LYS A 139 -7.80 9.30 3.64
C LYS A 139 -9.28 8.96 3.57
N ASP A 140 -9.81 8.87 2.36
CA ASP A 140 -11.15 8.32 2.13
C ASP A 140 -11.06 6.79 2.06
N VAL A 141 -11.86 6.11 2.87
CA VAL A 141 -11.99 4.65 2.85
C VAL A 141 -13.33 4.34 2.21
N ASP A 142 -13.31 3.77 1.00
CA ASP A 142 -14.54 3.29 0.36
C ASP A 142 -14.99 1.99 1.04
N PRO A 143 -16.18 1.95 1.67
CA PRO A 143 -16.69 0.75 2.32
C PRO A 143 -17.07 -0.37 1.33
N CYS A 144 -17.11 -0.10 0.01
CA CYS A 144 -17.54 -1.07 -1.00
C CYS A 144 -16.51 -2.17 -1.34
N TYR A 145 -15.27 -2.09 -0.83
CA TYR A 145 -14.18 -3.04 -1.12
C TYR A 145 -13.70 -3.84 0.12
N VAL A 146 -14.59 -4.07 1.10
CA VAL A 146 -14.32 -4.91 2.28
C VAL A 146 -15.23 -6.13 2.32
#